data_AF-A0A0N0TKD7-F1
#
_entry.id   AF-A0A0N0TKD7-F1
#
_cell.length_a   1.000
_cell.length_b   1.000
_cell.length_c   1.000
_cell.angle_alpha   90.00
_cell.angle_beta   90.00
_cell.angle_gamma   90.00
#
_symmetry.space_group_name_H-M   'P 1'
#
loop_
_entity.id
_entity.type
_entity.pdbx_description
1 polymer ?
#
loop_
_entity_poly.entity_id
_entity_poly.type
_entity_poly.pdbx_seq_one_letter_code
_entity_poly.pdbx_strand_id
1 'polypeptide(L)'
;MDAHSPDGAPQPRDEDAHELARLARMYGDEYRVWRTERFWMATALVDGVTPTLMEETADALEARLRAPGKPIAAKYTLGSS
;
A
#
# COMPACT_ATOMS: atom_id res chain seq x y z
N MET A 1 -42.72 6.88 6.34
CA MET A 1 -41.67 6.63 7.37
C MET A 1 -40.88 5.48 6.81
N ASP A 2 -39.98 5.82 5.90
CA ASP A 2 -39.41 4.86 4.96
C ASP A 2 -38.01 4.51 5.43
N ALA A 3 -37.79 3.20 5.51
CA ALA A 3 -36.55 2.59 5.91
C ALA A 3 -35.43 3.00 4.95
N HIS A 4 -34.38 3.61 5.50
CA HIS A 4 -33.07 3.57 4.86
C HIS A 4 -32.03 3.43 5.96
N SER A 5 -31.71 2.18 6.28
CA SER A 5 -30.41 1.87 6.86
C SER A 5 -29.39 2.06 5.75
N PRO A 6 -28.49 3.06 5.78
CA PRO A 6 -27.27 2.91 5.03
C PRO A 6 -26.42 1.93 5.84
N ASP A 7 -26.34 0.71 5.31
CA ASP A 7 -25.27 -0.24 5.55
C ASP A 7 -23.99 0.49 5.98
N GLY A 8 -23.60 0.30 7.24
CA GLY A 8 -22.53 1.01 7.93
C GLY A 8 -21.13 0.60 7.46
N ALA A 9 -20.95 0.31 6.18
CA ALA A 9 -19.62 0.25 5.59
C ALA A 9 -19.09 1.69 5.50
N PRO A 10 -17.95 2.01 6.12
CA PRO A 10 -17.34 3.32 5.96
C PRO A 10 -17.02 3.51 4.48
N GLN A 11 -17.85 4.29 3.78
CA GLN A 11 -17.55 4.68 2.41
C GLN A 11 -16.18 5.34 2.42
N PRO A 12 -15.26 4.93 1.53
CA PRO A 12 -13.97 5.59 1.44
C PRO A 12 -14.25 7.08 1.21
N ARG A 13 -13.74 7.93 2.11
CA ARG A 13 -14.00 9.36 2.02
C ARG A 13 -13.44 9.83 0.68
N ASP A 14 -14.05 10.82 0.04
CA ASP A 14 -13.60 11.34 -1.25
C ASP A 14 -12.09 11.73 -1.22
N GLU A 15 -11.61 12.16 -0.06
CA GLU A 15 -10.20 12.43 0.23
C GLU A 15 -9.30 11.19 0.07
N ASP A 16 -9.73 10.03 0.56
CA ASP A 16 -8.98 8.78 0.43
C ASP A 16 -8.91 8.33 -1.03
N ALA A 17 -9.97 8.54 -1.82
CA ALA A 17 -9.96 8.23 -3.24
C ALA A 17 -9.00 9.14 -4.01
N HIS A 18 -8.95 10.42 -3.66
CA HIS A 18 -8.03 11.39 -4.25
C HIS A 18 -6.56 11.05 -3.93
N GLU A 19 -6.25 10.73 -2.67
CA GLU A 19 -4.89 10.33 -2.27
C GLU A 19 -4.46 9.00 -2.89
N LEU A 20 -5.38 8.03 -2.99
CA LEU A 20 -5.10 6.76 -3.66
C LEU A 20 -4.76 6.97 -5.15
N ALA A 21 -5.52 7.82 -5.85
CA ALA A 21 -5.25 8.16 -7.23
C ALA A 21 -3.91 8.90 -7.39
N ARG A 22 -3.56 9.78 -6.43
CA ARG A 22 -2.27 10.49 -6.39
C ARG A 22 -1.10 9.51 -6.24
N LEU A 23 -1.17 8.59 -5.27
CA LEU A 23 -0.14 7.57 -5.04
C LEU A 23 -0.02 6.60 -6.21
N ALA A 24 -1.14 6.12 -6.76
CA ALA A 24 -1.14 5.24 -7.93
C ALA A 24 -0.55 5.93 -9.16
N ARG A 25 -0.74 7.25 -9.34
CA ARG A 25 -0.12 8.00 -10.42
C ARG A 25 1.39 8.15 -10.24
N MET A 26 1.87 8.34 -9.01
CA MET A 26 3.29 8.55 -8.75
C MET A 26 4.11 7.26 -8.74
N TYR A 27 3.55 6.19 -8.16
CA TYR A 27 4.27 4.95 -7.88
C TYR A 27 3.71 3.73 -8.62
N GLY A 28 2.65 3.90 -9.43
CA GLY A 28 1.93 2.80 -10.09
C GLY A 28 2.75 1.96 -11.07
N ASP A 29 3.88 2.47 -11.53
CA ASP A 29 4.82 1.72 -12.36
C ASP A 29 5.56 0.63 -11.58
N GLU A 30 5.94 0.94 -10.33
CA GLU A 30 6.73 0.05 -9.46
C GLU A 30 5.87 -0.65 -8.40
N TYR A 31 4.71 -0.09 -8.04
CA TYR A 31 3.86 -0.54 -6.94
C TYR A 31 2.39 -0.57 -7.31
N ARG A 32 1.73 -1.67 -6.97
CA ARG A 32 0.27 -1.72 -6.88
C ARG A 32 -0.15 -1.15 -5.54
N VAL A 33 -0.83 -0.01 -5.54
CA VAL A 33 -1.33 0.67 -4.33
C VAL A 33 -2.83 0.43 -4.19
N TRP A 34 -3.29 0.12 -2.98
CA TRP A 34 -4.71 0.00 -2.65
C TRP A 34 -4.97 0.36 -1.19
N ARG A 35 -6.25 0.47 -0.84
CA ARG A 35 -6.69 0.78 0.51
C ARG A 35 -7.66 -0.29 1.03
N THR A 36 -7.54 -0.60 2.31
CA THR A 36 -8.54 -1.30 3.12
C THR A 36 -9.23 -0.29 4.03
N GLU A 37 -10.29 -0.68 4.75
CA GLU A 37 -11.02 0.23 5.65
C GLU A 37 -10.12 0.94 6.68
N ARG A 38 -8.99 0.32 7.05
CA ARG A 38 -8.09 0.83 8.09
C ARG A 38 -6.66 1.11 7.62
N PHE A 39 -6.21 0.48 6.54
CA PHE A 39 -4.80 0.53 6.13
C PHE A 39 -4.63 0.86 4.66
N TRP A 40 -3.56 1.60 4.39
CA TRP A 40 -2.99 1.89 3.09
C TRP A 40 -1.94 0.83 2.77
N MET A 41 -2.05 0.22 1.61
CA MET A 41 -1.27 -0.94 1.20
C MET A 41 -0.55 -0.66 -0.11
N ALA A 42 0.68 -1.14 -0.23
CA ALA A 42 1.37 -1.19 -1.51
C ALA A 42 2.20 -2.46 -1.65
N THR A 43 2.10 -3.12 -2.80
CA THR A 43 2.94 -4.26 -3.15
C THR A 43 3.74 -3.93 -4.39
N ALA A 44 5.05 -4.20 -4.34
CA ALA A 44 5.92 -4.00 -5.48
C ALA A 44 5.53 -4.93 -6.65
N LEU A 45 5.56 -4.40 -7.86
CA LEU A 45 5.32 -5.12 -9.11
C LEU A 45 6.61 -5.73 -9.68
N VAL A 46 7.77 -5.32 -9.16
CA VAL A 46 9.09 -5.80 -9.59
C VAL A 46 9.45 -7.15 -8.96
N ASP A 47 10.14 -7.99 -9.72
CA ASP A 47 10.57 -9.31 -9.28
C ASP A 47 11.74 -9.20 -8.28
N GLY A 48 11.45 -9.57 -7.03
CA GLY A 48 12.33 -9.39 -5.90
C GLY A 48 11.48 -9.34 -4.63
N VAL A 49 11.93 -9.95 -3.54
CA VAL A 49 11.18 -10.08 -2.28
C VAL A 49 11.07 -8.71 -1.59
N THR A 50 10.30 -7.80 -2.18
CA THR A 50 9.95 -6.53 -1.58
C THR A 50 8.72 -6.78 -0.72
N PRO A 51 8.80 -6.53 0.60
CA PRO A 51 7.67 -6.75 1.49
C PRO A 51 6.49 -5.84 1.10
N THR A 52 5.27 -6.36 1.24
CA THR A 52 4.07 -5.53 1.17
C THR A 52 4.13 -4.45 2.24
N LEU A 53 4.05 -3.20 1.82
CA LEU A 53 3.99 -2.04 2.69
C LEU A 53 2.55 -1.88 3.20
N MET A 54 2.40 -1.62 4.49
CA MET A 54 1.12 -1.50 5.17
C MET A 54 1.24 -0.40 6.22
N GLU A 55 0.47 0.67 6.06
CA GLU A 55 0.52 1.84 6.94
C GLU A 55 -0.90 2.35 7.24
N GLU A 56 -1.09 3.04 8.36
CA GLU A 56 -2.41 3.56 8.76
C GLU A 56 -2.80 4.85 8.01
N THR A 57 -1.83 5.52 7.37
CA THR A 57 -2.03 6.78 6.64
C THR A 57 -1.38 6.77 5.26
N ALA A 58 -1.93 7.57 4.34
CA ALA A 58 -1.36 7.75 3.00
C ALA A 58 0.05 8.34 3.05
N ASP A 59 0.31 9.29 3.95
CA ASP A 59 1.61 9.95 4.13
C ASP A 59 2.69 8.96 4.60
N ALA A 60 2.37 8.11 5.57
CA ALA A 60 3.30 7.08 6.04
C ALA A 60 3.61 6.06 4.93
N LEU A 61 2.59 5.70 4.12
CA LEU A 61 2.80 4.86 2.95
C LEU A 61 3.69 5.57 1.89
N GLU A 62 3.46 6.85 1.61
CA GLU A 62 4.27 7.65 0.68
C GLU A 62 5.75 7.67 1.12
N ALA A 63 6.00 7.88 2.42
CA ALA A 63 7.36 7.87 2.97
C ALA A 63 8.05 6.52 2.75
N ARG A 64 7.32 5.41 2.92
CA ARG A 64 7.82 4.05 2.67
C ARG A 64 8.04 3.76 1.18
N LEU A 65 7.19 4.29 0.30
CA LEU A 65 7.33 4.18 -1.14
C LEU A 65 8.51 5.01 -1.67
N ARG A 66 8.79 6.17 -1.07
CA ARG A 66 9.93 7.03 -1.41
C ARG A 66 11.27 6.44 -0.96
N ALA A 67 11.27 5.73 0.17
CA ALA A 67 12.44 5.07 0.72
C ALA A 67 12.10 3.60 1.01
N PRO A 68 11.90 2.77 -0.03
CA PRO A 68 11.65 1.36 0.18
C PRO A 68 12.85 0.80 0.91
N GLY A 69 12.62 0.36 2.14
CA GLY A 69 13.69 -0.13 3.00
C GLY A 69 14.56 -1.11 2.23
N LYS A 70 15.87 -1.03 2.43
CA LYS A 70 16.84 -1.87 1.72
C LYS A 70 16.35 -3.31 1.77
N PRO A 71 16.12 -3.98 0.62
CA PRO A 71 15.60 -5.33 0.62
C PRO A 71 16.52 -6.15 1.51
N ILE A 72 15.95 -6.86 2.48
CA ILE A 72 16.68 -7.92 3.16
C ILE A 72 16.74 -9.05 2.14
N ALA A 73 17.60 -8.87 1.12
CA ALA A 73 18.26 -9.99 0.48
C ALA A 73 19.08 -10.62 1.61
N ALA A 74 18.42 -11.48 2.38
CA ALA A 74 19.11 -12.48 3.15
C ALA A 74 19.99 -13.16 2.13
N LYS A 75 21.27 -12.82 2.18
CA LYS A 75 22.32 -13.60 1.58
C LYS A 75 22.21 -14.92 2.31
N TYR A 76 21.35 -15.81 1.84
CA TYR A 76 21.59 -17.22 2.01
C TYR A 76 22.87 -17.44 1.21
N THR A 77 24.01 -17.18 1.85
CA THR A 77 25.26 -17.85 1.53
C THR A 77 24.92 -19.33 1.67
N LEU A 78 24.44 -19.90 0.57
CA LEU A 78 24.42 -21.33 0.36
C LEU A 78 25.84 -21.78 0.63
N GLY A 79 26.00 -22.71 1.56
CA GLY A 79 27.31 -23.22 1.95
C GLY A 79 28.12 -23.61 0.72
N SER A 80 29.38 -23.19 0.72
CA SER A 80 30.46 -23.83 -0.01
C SER A 80 31.51 -24.07 1.08
N SER A 81 31.47 -25.25 1.69
CA SER A 81 32.33 -26.39 1.35
C SER A 81 33.79 -26.11 1.65
#